data_AF-A0A847V3W4-F1
#
_entry.id   AF-A0A847V3W4-F1
#
_cell.length_a   1.000
_cell.length_b   1.000
_cell.length_c   1.000
_cell.angle_alpha   90.00
_cell.angle_beta   90.00
_cell.angle_gamma   90.00
#
_symmetry.space_group_name_H-M   'P 1'
#
loop_
_entity.id
_entity.type
_entity.pdbx_description
1 polymer ?
#
loop_
_entity_poly.entity_id
_entity_poly.type
_entity_poly.pdbx_seq_one_letter_code
_entity_poly.pdbx_strand_id
1 'polypeptide(L)'
;MADPAPVLMNARMTDRETETTGWEERNTLVYRGSSMHPTFRDLDVLMLQPDATPVAGDVIAYTSPENGRITVHRVVRCSDRGFVTQGDNNRSPDLRPVRTARVLGRVDLCNRDGTVTAVRGGRRGLAVAWCRHLTCLARFIASVLAGPVRRRLAGGWARR
;
A
#
# COMPACT_ATOMS: atom_id res chain seq x y z
N MET A 1 -46.31 -11.09 46.08
CA MET A 1 -45.24 -11.08 45.06
C MET A 1 -44.34 -9.89 45.42
N ALA A 2 -43.05 -10.16 45.56
CA ALA A 2 -42.08 -9.42 46.37
C ALA A 2 -41.72 -7.99 45.88
N ASP A 3 -41.58 -7.08 46.85
CA ASP A 3 -40.51 -6.07 47.11
C ASP A 3 -40.03 -5.07 46.02
N PRO A 4 -39.42 -3.91 46.40
CA PRO A 4 -39.74 -2.60 45.85
C PRO A 4 -38.55 -1.98 45.09
N ALA A 5 -38.73 -0.76 44.59
CA ALA A 5 -37.64 0.02 44.01
C ALA A 5 -36.50 0.30 45.02
N PRO A 6 -35.23 0.35 44.60
CA PRO A 6 -34.17 1.01 45.34
C PRO A 6 -33.82 2.37 44.73
N VAL A 7 -34.13 3.42 45.50
CA VAL A 7 -33.26 4.50 45.99
C VAL A 7 -32.04 4.92 45.13
N LEU A 8 -32.02 6.22 44.79
CA LEU A 8 -30.83 7.02 44.43
C LEU A 8 -29.89 7.17 45.65
N MET A 9 -28.61 6.80 45.55
CA MET A 9 -27.52 7.46 46.29
C MET A 9 -26.13 7.09 45.72
N ASN A 10 -25.46 8.13 45.23
CA ASN A 10 -24.03 8.44 45.28
C ASN A 10 -22.92 7.35 45.25
N ALA A 11 -22.04 7.47 44.25
CA ALA A 11 -20.59 7.45 44.50
C ALA A 11 -19.90 8.39 43.50
N ARG A 12 -19.40 9.53 43.99
CA ARG A 12 -18.39 10.34 43.32
C ARG A 12 -17.03 9.75 43.67
N MET A 13 -16.10 9.76 42.69
CA MET A 13 -14.65 9.51 42.82
C MET A 13 -14.34 8.09 43.32
N THR A 14 -13.58 7.25 42.63
CA THR A 14 -12.23 7.40 42.06
C THR A 14 -12.12 6.32 40.95
N ASP A 15 -11.34 6.38 39.87
CA ASP A 15 -9.92 6.65 39.73
C ASP A 15 -9.61 6.91 38.24
N ARG A 16 -8.56 7.67 38.01
CA ARG A 16 -7.85 7.69 36.73
C ARG A 16 -7.26 6.30 36.51
N GLU A 17 -7.60 5.64 35.40
CA GLU A 17 -6.77 4.68 34.64
C GLU A 17 -7.67 3.74 33.83
N THR A 18 -7.87 4.09 32.56
CA THR A 18 -7.89 3.14 31.43
C THR A 18 -7.78 3.96 30.14
N GLU A 19 -6.63 4.63 30.00
CA GLU A 19 -6.07 5.01 28.69
C GLU A 19 -5.73 3.72 27.93
N THR A 20 -6.72 3.09 27.27
CA THR A 20 -6.51 2.11 26.18
C THR A 20 -7.76 1.89 25.32
N THR A 21 -8.74 2.80 25.35
CA THR A 21 -9.95 2.65 24.53
C THR A 21 -9.75 3.31 23.16
N GLY A 22 -9.49 2.50 22.12
CA GLY A 22 -9.53 2.97 20.72
C GLY A 22 -8.66 2.26 19.70
N TRP A 23 -8.01 1.13 20.04
CA TRP A 23 -7.20 0.35 19.09
C TRP A 23 -7.91 -0.90 18.55
N GLU A 24 -9.20 -1.03 18.81
CA GLU A 24 -10.00 -2.15 18.32
C GLU A 24 -10.44 -1.90 16.87
N GLU A 25 -10.20 -2.90 16.02
CA GLU A 25 -10.53 -3.01 14.59
C GLU A 25 -9.68 -2.18 13.61
N ARG A 26 -8.36 -2.16 13.78
CA ARG A 26 -7.47 -1.63 12.73
C ARG A 26 -7.61 -2.48 11.46
N ASN A 27 -8.20 -1.90 10.41
CA ASN A 27 -8.28 -2.47 9.06
C ASN A 27 -6.85 -2.61 8.50
N THR A 28 -6.15 -3.67 8.87
CA THR A 28 -4.74 -3.89 8.55
C THR A 28 -4.56 -4.99 7.54
N LEU A 29 -3.50 -4.87 6.73
CA LEU A 29 -3.16 -5.83 5.69
C LEU A 29 -1.66 -6.10 5.73
N VAL A 30 -1.26 -7.37 5.80
CA VAL A 30 0.15 -7.76 5.61
C VAL A 30 0.44 -7.75 4.11
N TYR A 31 1.31 -6.86 3.69
CA TYR A 31 1.71 -6.76 2.29
C TYR A 31 2.63 -7.91 1.90
N ARG A 32 2.35 -8.50 0.73
CA ARG A 32 3.12 -9.60 0.15
C ARG A 32 3.51 -9.27 -1.29
N GLY A 33 4.79 -9.46 -1.60
CA GLY A 33 5.35 -9.30 -2.95
C GLY A 33 6.25 -8.09 -3.15
N SER A 34 6.56 -7.78 -4.41
CA SER A 34 7.58 -6.79 -4.78
C SER A 34 7.09 -5.71 -5.74
N SER A 35 5.81 -5.72 -6.13
CA SER A 35 5.24 -4.77 -7.10
C SER A 35 5.23 -3.33 -6.59
N MET A 36 5.21 -3.14 -5.26
CA MET A 36 5.29 -1.83 -4.62
C MET A 36 6.69 -1.45 -4.14
N HIS A 37 7.73 -2.23 -4.44
CA HIS A 37 9.09 -1.83 -4.08
C HIS A 37 9.49 -0.53 -4.81
N PRO A 38 10.14 0.46 -4.14
CA PRO A 38 10.65 0.47 -2.77
C PRO A 38 9.68 1.05 -1.72
N THR A 39 8.44 1.37 -2.09
CA THR A 39 7.43 1.89 -1.14
C THR A 39 7.16 0.88 -0.05
N PHE A 40 6.85 -0.36 -0.44
CA PHE A 40 6.65 -1.46 0.49
C PHE A 40 7.68 -2.57 0.27
N ARG A 41 7.98 -3.27 1.36
CA ARG A 41 8.76 -4.51 1.43
C ARG A 41 7.85 -5.64 1.85
N ASP A 42 8.17 -6.87 1.45
CA ASP A 42 7.44 -8.05 1.90
C ASP A 42 7.35 -8.03 3.44
N LEU A 43 6.18 -8.40 3.97
CA LEU A 43 5.84 -8.40 5.39
C LEU A 43 5.55 -7.03 6.04
N ASP A 44 5.60 -5.91 5.29
CA ASP A 44 5.11 -4.63 5.82
C ASP A 44 3.64 -4.76 6.25
N VAL A 45 3.28 -4.17 7.40
CA VAL A 45 1.90 -4.11 7.88
C VAL A 45 1.30 -2.76 7.49
N LEU A 46 0.30 -2.80 6.62
CA LEU A 46 -0.38 -1.63 6.08
C LEU A 46 -1.62 -1.33 6.91
N MET A 47 -1.88 -0.05 7.19
CA MET A 47 -3.11 0.41 7.85
C MET A 47 -4.00 1.09 6.80
N LEU A 48 -5.21 0.57 6.66
CA LEU A 48 -6.17 0.97 5.65
C LEU A 48 -7.21 1.92 6.25
N GLN A 49 -7.61 2.91 5.46
CA GLN A 49 -8.78 3.75 5.66
C GLN A 49 -9.87 3.31 4.66
N PRO A 50 -10.85 2.48 5.05
CA PRO A 50 -11.88 1.96 4.14
C PRO A 50 -12.74 3.05 3.51
N ASP A 51 -13.12 4.08 4.28
CA ASP A 51 -14.07 5.12 3.83
C ASP A 51 -13.40 6.28 3.07
N ALA A 52 -12.09 6.20 2.83
CA ALA A 52 -11.39 7.23 2.08
C ALA A 52 -11.75 7.13 0.59
N THR A 53 -12.14 8.26 -0.01
CA THR A 53 -12.25 8.39 -1.47
C THR A 53 -10.85 8.54 -2.07
N PRO A 54 -10.33 7.55 -2.83
CA PRO A 54 -8.96 7.61 -3.35
C PRO A 54 -8.82 8.67 -4.45
N VAL A 55 -7.69 9.37 -4.44
CA VAL A 55 -7.30 10.28 -5.52
C VAL A 55 -6.03 9.78 -6.23
N ALA A 56 -5.73 10.37 -7.38
CA ALA A 56 -4.50 10.05 -8.11
C ALA A 56 -3.27 10.32 -7.22
N GLY A 57 -2.42 9.30 -7.12
CA GLY A 57 -1.22 9.24 -6.29
C GLY A 57 -1.42 8.52 -4.96
N ASP A 58 -2.65 8.21 -4.54
CA ASP A 58 -2.91 7.38 -3.36
C ASP A 58 -2.57 5.91 -3.60
N VAL A 59 -2.26 5.18 -2.53
CA VAL A 59 -2.09 3.73 -2.59
C VAL A 59 -3.35 3.08 -2.04
N ILE A 60 -3.90 2.10 -2.76
CA ILE A 60 -5.12 1.41 -2.38
C ILE A 60 -4.89 -0.10 -2.31
N ALA A 61 -5.53 -0.74 -1.35
CA ALA A 61 -5.72 -2.19 -1.32
C ALA A 61 -7.07 -2.51 -1.97
N TYR A 62 -7.11 -3.48 -2.87
CA TYR A 62 -8.32 -3.86 -3.60
C TYR A 62 -8.31 -5.33 -4.02
N THR A 63 -9.49 -5.87 -4.27
CA THR A 63 -9.65 -7.20 -4.86
C THR A 63 -9.48 -7.11 -6.37
N SER A 64 -8.39 -7.67 -6.90
CA SER A 64 -8.07 -7.61 -8.33
C SER A 64 -9.22 -8.15 -9.19
N PRO A 65 -9.66 -7.41 -10.22
CA PRO A 65 -10.69 -7.88 -11.15
C PRO A 65 -10.21 -9.02 -12.04
N GLU A 66 -8.89 -9.24 -12.16
CA GLU A 66 -8.32 -10.27 -13.04
C GLU A 66 -8.26 -11.65 -12.39
N ASN A 67 -7.92 -11.72 -11.10
CA ASN A 67 -7.65 -12.98 -10.42
C ASN A 67 -8.31 -13.10 -9.03
N GLY A 68 -9.05 -12.09 -8.58
CA GLY A 68 -9.73 -12.09 -7.28
C GLY A 68 -8.81 -11.97 -6.06
N ARG A 69 -7.49 -11.82 -6.23
CA ARG A 69 -6.54 -11.68 -5.12
C ARG A 69 -6.47 -10.24 -4.63
N ILE A 70 -6.17 -10.07 -3.34
CA ILE A 70 -5.86 -8.75 -2.77
C ILE A 70 -4.58 -8.24 -3.41
N THR A 71 -4.66 -7.06 -4.00
CA THR A 71 -3.55 -6.35 -4.65
C THR A 71 -3.44 -4.95 -4.05
N VAL A 72 -2.22 -4.47 -3.89
CA VAL A 72 -1.94 -3.14 -3.34
C VAL A 72 -1.14 -2.38 -4.38
N HIS A 73 -1.73 -1.36 -5.00
CA HIS A 73 -1.07 -0.54 -6.03
C HIS A 73 -1.42 0.94 -5.88
N ARG A 74 -0.64 1.80 -6.53
CA ARG A 74 -0.88 3.24 -6.55
C ARG A 74 -1.87 3.61 -7.64
N VAL A 75 -2.84 4.46 -7.33
CA VAL A 75 -3.73 5.07 -8.31
C VAL A 75 -2.90 6.04 -9.15
N VAL A 76 -2.75 5.77 -10.44
CA VAL A 76 -2.06 6.69 -11.37
C VAL A 76 -3.04 7.63 -12.06
N ARG A 77 -4.33 7.26 -12.13
CA ARG A 77 -5.39 8.06 -12.74
C ARG A 77 -6.77 7.64 -12.23
N CYS A 78 -7.63 8.62 -11.97
CA CYS A 78 -9.05 8.39 -11.70
C CYS A 78 -9.88 8.57 -13.00
N SER A 79 -10.97 7.82 -13.14
CA SER A 79 -11.89 7.92 -14.27
C SER A 79 -13.29 7.48 -13.87
N ASP A 80 -14.28 7.76 -14.71
CA ASP A 80 -15.66 7.33 -14.49
C ASP A 80 -15.82 5.81 -14.44
N ARG A 81 -14.86 5.07 -15.03
CA ARG A 81 -14.81 3.60 -15.01
C ARG A 81 -14.14 3.03 -13.76
N GLY A 82 -13.61 3.89 -12.88
CA GLY A 82 -12.86 3.53 -11.68
C GLY A 82 -11.40 4.01 -11.73
N PHE A 83 -10.56 3.37 -10.93
CA PHE A 83 -9.16 3.72 -10.71
C PHE A 83 -8.25 2.92 -11.64
N VAL A 84 -7.37 3.61 -12.37
CA VAL A 84 -6.23 2.96 -13.01
C VAL A 84 -5.09 2.92 -12.00
N THR A 85 -4.60 1.72 -11.74
CA THR A 85 -3.58 1.45 -10.73
C THR A 85 -2.28 0.98 -11.38
N GLN A 86 -1.17 1.14 -10.68
CA GLN A 86 0.13 0.63 -11.08
C GLN A 86 0.99 0.37 -9.85
N GLY A 87 1.69 -0.76 -9.83
CA GLY A 87 2.74 -1.00 -8.85
C GLY A 87 3.90 -0.01 -9.02
N ASP A 88 4.45 0.52 -7.94
CA ASP A 88 5.60 1.45 -8.00
C ASP A 88 6.85 0.81 -8.64
N ASN A 89 6.93 -0.53 -8.67
CA ASN A 89 7.97 -1.32 -9.34
C ASN A 89 7.55 -1.87 -10.71
N ASN A 90 6.29 -1.67 -11.13
CA ASN A 90 5.78 -2.19 -12.39
C ASN A 90 6.08 -1.22 -13.54
N ARG A 91 6.32 -1.75 -14.74
CA ARG A 91 6.66 -0.95 -15.94
C ARG A 91 5.47 -0.30 -16.61
N SER A 92 4.29 -0.88 -16.43
CA SER A 92 3.05 -0.43 -17.06
C SER A 92 1.92 -0.44 -16.04
N PRO A 93 0.88 0.39 -16.25
CA PRO A 93 -0.35 0.31 -15.48
C PRO A 93 -1.02 -1.06 -15.58
N ASP A 94 -1.85 -1.37 -14.60
CA ASP A 94 -2.71 -2.55 -14.62
C ASP A 94 -3.77 -2.41 -15.73
N LEU A 95 -4.10 -3.53 -16.39
CA LEU A 95 -4.91 -3.51 -17.61
C LEU A 95 -6.37 -3.12 -17.36
N ARG A 96 -6.91 -3.54 -16.22
CA ARG A 96 -8.32 -3.38 -15.86
C ARG A 96 -8.48 -2.31 -14.78
N PRO A 97 -9.30 -1.27 -15.02
CA PRO A 97 -9.64 -0.32 -13.96
C PRO A 97 -10.32 -1.00 -12.77
N VAL A 98 -9.97 -0.55 -11.57
CA VAL A 98 -10.54 -1.00 -10.30
C VAL A 98 -11.77 -0.16 -9.99
N ARG A 99 -12.94 -0.80 -9.89
CA ARG A 99 -14.17 -0.13 -9.44
C ARG A 99 -14.11 0.15 -7.94
N THR A 100 -14.75 1.23 -7.50
CA THR A 100 -14.84 1.60 -6.07
C THR A 100 -15.32 0.46 -5.18
N ALA A 101 -16.29 -0.33 -5.64
CA ALA A 101 -16.81 -1.49 -4.89
C ALA A 101 -15.79 -2.62 -4.64
N ARG A 102 -14.62 -2.59 -5.29
CA ARG A 102 -13.54 -3.57 -5.07
C ARG A 102 -12.41 -3.02 -4.19
N VAL A 103 -12.49 -1.75 -3.80
CA VAL A 103 -11.49 -1.11 -2.94
C VAL A 103 -11.78 -1.51 -1.49
N LEU A 104 -10.76 -2.05 -0.83
CA LEU A 104 -10.80 -2.41 0.58
C LEU A 104 -10.43 -1.22 1.47
N GLY A 105 -9.62 -0.31 0.95
CA GLY A 105 -9.29 0.96 1.60
C GLY A 105 -8.03 1.61 1.03
N ARG A 106 -7.84 2.88 1.37
CA ARG A 106 -6.60 3.62 1.09
C ARG A 106 -5.55 3.28 2.16
N VAL A 107 -4.31 3.07 1.75
CA VAL A 107 -3.20 2.85 2.68
C VAL A 107 -2.66 4.19 3.15
N ASP A 108 -2.84 4.50 4.44
CA ASP A 108 -2.40 5.77 5.02
C ASP A 108 -1.06 5.62 5.76
N LEU A 109 -0.87 4.46 6.41
CA LEU A 109 0.33 4.17 7.20
C LEU A 109 0.92 2.80 6.84
N CYS A 110 2.25 2.71 6.96
CA CYS A 110 3.02 1.49 6.81
C CYS A 110 3.87 1.28 8.06
N ASN A 111 3.69 0.15 8.74
CA ASN A 111 4.58 -0.33 9.80
C ASN A 111 5.59 -1.30 9.20
N ARG A 112 6.87 -0.95 9.33
CA ARG A 112 8.01 -1.79 8.97
C ARG A 112 8.90 -1.94 10.19
N ASP A 113 9.06 -3.17 10.67
CA ASP A 113 9.94 -3.50 11.79
C ASP A 113 9.70 -2.61 13.03
N GLY A 114 8.42 -2.30 13.31
CA GLY A 114 8.01 -1.43 14.42
C GLY A 114 8.01 0.07 14.10
N THR A 115 8.57 0.50 12.97
CA THR A 115 8.59 1.90 12.54
C THR A 115 7.36 2.21 11.68
N VAL A 116 6.50 3.09 12.17
CA VAL A 116 5.30 3.56 11.44
C VAL A 116 5.63 4.79 10.61
N THR A 117 5.34 4.75 9.32
CA THR A 117 5.55 5.87 8.39
C THR A 117 4.30 6.18 7.58
N ALA A 118 4.10 7.46 7.26
CA ALA A 118 3.02 7.89 6.38
C ALA A 118 3.30 7.52 4.93
N VAL A 119 2.30 6.94 4.27
CA VAL A 119 2.35 6.65 2.84
C VAL A 119 1.99 7.91 2.07
N ARG A 120 2.92 8.37 1.23
CA ARG A 120 2.68 9.58 0.42
C ARG A 120 1.58 9.32 -0.61
N GLY A 121 0.44 10.00 -0.45
CA GLY A 121 -0.68 10.03 -1.40
C GLY A 121 -0.73 11.30 -2.25
N GLY A 122 -1.79 11.44 -3.03
CA GLY A 122 -2.07 12.63 -3.86
C GLY A 122 -0.94 13.05 -4.80
N ARG A 123 -0.83 14.36 -5.06
CA ARG A 123 0.19 14.93 -5.97
C ARG A 123 1.64 14.54 -5.61
N ARG A 124 1.94 14.43 -4.31
CA ARG A 124 3.27 14.01 -3.82
C ARG A 124 3.52 12.53 -4.10
N GLY A 125 2.54 11.67 -3.84
CA GLY A 125 2.60 10.26 -4.17
C GLY A 125 2.78 10.03 -5.66
N LEU A 126 2.07 10.78 -6.49
CA LEU A 126 2.19 10.71 -7.95
C LEU A 126 3.58 11.14 -8.44
N ALA A 127 4.10 12.28 -7.97
CA ALA A 127 5.44 12.73 -8.34
C ALA A 127 6.54 11.71 -7.98
N VAL A 128 6.46 11.13 -6.78
CA VAL A 128 7.40 10.09 -6.34
C VAL A 128 7.31 8.84 -7.21
N ALA A 129 6.09 8.43 -7.59
CA ALA A 129 5.89 7.28 -8.46
C ALA A 129 6.50 7.50 -9.84
N TRP A 130 6.31 8.69 -10.43
CA TRP A 130 6.90 9.04 -11.73
C TRP A 130 8.43 8.96 -11.70
N CYS A 131 9.08 9.51 -10.67
CA CYS A 131 10.54 9.39 -10.53
C CYS A 131 11.01 7.92 -10.47
N ARG A 132 10.23 7.06 -9.82
CA ARG A 132 10.53 5.62 -9.73
C ARG A 132 10.31 4.90 -11.04
N HIS A 133 9.25 5.21 -11.78
CA HIS A 133 9.01 4.64 -13.11
C HIS A 133 10.10 5.04 -14.10
N LEU A 134 10.56 6.29 -14.06
CA LEU A 134 11.71 6.76 -14.85
C LEU A 134 12.99 5.98 -14.49
N THR A 135 13.23 5.77 -13.20
CA THR A 135 14.39 4.98 -12.72
C THR A 135 14.31 3.52 -13.16
N CYS A 136 13.12 2.91 -13.09
CA CYS A 136 12.88 1.52 -13.51
C CYS A 136 13.12 1.36 -15.02
N LEU A 137 12.65 2.31 -15.82
CA LEU A 137 12.89 2.35 -17.26
C LEU A 137 14.39 2.50 -17.58
N ALA A 138 15.09 3.41 -16.91
CA ALA A 138 16.53 3.61 -17.11
C ALA A 138 17.35 2.34 -16.80
N ARG A 139 17.03 1.64 -15.70
CA ARG A 139 17.68 0.35 -15.34
C ARG A 139 17.43 -0.71 -16.40
N PHE A 140 16.23 -0.77 -16.96
CA PHE A 140 15.93 -1.69 -18.05
C PHE A 140 16.75 -1.37 -19.31
N ILE A 141 16.78 -0.10 -19.75
CA ILE A 141 17.58 0.32 -20.91
C ILE A 141 19.07 -0.03 -20.70
N ALA A 142 19.62 0.28 -19.52
CA ALA A 142 21.00 -0.09 -19.19
C ALA A 142 21.24 -1.61 -19.25
N SER A 143 20.27 -2.43 -18.83
CA SER A 143 20.40 -3.89 -18.90
C SER A 143 20.46 -4.43 -20.34
N VAL A 144 19.75 -3.79 -21.28
CA VAL A 144 19.78 -4.14 -22.70
C VAL A 144 21.08 -3.68 -23.34
N LEU A 145 21.53 -2.45 -23.06
CA LEU A 145 22.74 -1.86 -23.64
C LEU A 145 24.05 -2.42 -23.06
N ALA A 146 24.05 -2.96 -21.83
CA ALA A 146 25.21 -3.61 -21.23
C ALA A 146 25.42 -5.06 -21.72
N GLY A 147 24.42 -5.66 -22.37
CA GLY A 147 24.45 -7.04 -22.88
C GLY A 147 25.54 -7.31 -23.93
N PRO A 148 25.78 -6.44 -24.92
CA PRO A 148 26.85 -6.60 -25.92
C PRO A 148 28.27 -6.46 -25.35
N VAL A 149 28.45 -5.60 -24.33
CA VAL A 149 29.77 -5.32 -23.74
C VAL A 149 30.24 -6.46 -22.84
N ARG A 150 29.34 -7.07 -22.07
CA ARG A 150 29.67 -8.21 -21.18
C ARG A 150 30.11 -9.46 -21.94
N ARG A 151 29.60 -9.72 -23.15
CA ARG A 151 29.99 -10.90 -23.96
C ARG A 151 31.41 -10.80 -24.53
N ARG A 152 31.96 -9.59 -24.66
CA ARG A 152 33.34 -9.40 -25.16
C ARG A 152 34.41 -9.65 -24.09
N LEU A 153 34.07 -9.56 -22.81
CA LEU A 153 35.02 -9.77 -21.71
C LEU A 153 35.07 -11.23 -21.22
N ALA A 154 34.01 -12.02 -21.43
CA ALA A 154 33.98 -13.44 -21.07
C ALA A 154 34.65 -14.37 -22.11
N GLY A 155 34.94 -13.88 -23.32
CA GLY A 155 35.55 -14.67 -24.41
C GLY A 155 37.08 -14.76 -24.37
N GLY A 156 37.75 -14.04 -23.46
CA GLY A 156 39.22 -13.94 -23.42
C GLY A 156 39.94 -15.00 -22.58
N TRP A 157 39.21 -15.81 -21.80
CA TRP A 157 39.79 -16.73 -20.80
C TRP A 157 39.66 -18.22 -21.15
N ALA A 158 39.22 -18.57 -22.37
CA ALA A 158 38.99 -19.96 -22.78
C ALA A 158 40.02 -20.51 -23.77
N ARG A 159 41.21 -19.89 -23.89
CA ARG A 159 42.32 -20.44 -24.69
C ARG A 159 43.65 -20.21 -23.97
N ARG A 160 44.08 -21.19 -23.18
CA ARG A 160 45.47 -21.56 -22.93
C ARG A 160 45.50 -22.92 -22.25
#